data_AF-A0A2I0SZW0-F1
#
_entry.id   AF-A0A2I0SZW0-F1
#
_cell.length_a   1.000
_cell.length_b   1.000
_cell.length_c   1.000
_cell.angle_alpha   90.00
_cell.angle_beta   90.00
_cell.angle_gamma   90.00
#
_symmetry.space_group_name_H-M   'P 1'
#
loop_
_entity.id
_entity.type
_entity.pdbx_description
1 polymer ?
#
loop_
_entity_poly.entity_id
_entity_poly.type
_entity_poly.pdbx_seq_one_letter_code
_entity_poly.pdbx_strand_id
1 'polypeptide(L)'
;MAASGLRTIGVITKLDLMDEGTDARDVLENKLLPLRRGYIGVVNRSQKDIDGKKDIRAALAAERKFFLSHPAYRHMADRMGTPHLQKVLNQQLTNHIRETLPSLRSKLQSQLLSLEKEVEEYKNFRPDDPTRKTKALLQ
;
A
#
# COMPACT_ATOMS: atom_id res chain seq x y z
N MET A 1 -11.37 -11.29 1.30
CA MET A 1 -10.20 -11.50 0.42
C MET A 1 -8.89 -10.93 1.02
N ALA A 2 -8.45 -11.41 2.18
CA ALA A 2 -7.13 -11.07 2.75
C ALA A 2 -6.41 -12.28 3.37
N ALA A 3 -6.88 -13.50 3.10
CA ALA A 3 -6.42 -14.71 3.77
C ALA A 3 -5.01 -15.19 3.36
N SER A 4 -4.39 -14.60 2.34
CA SER A 4 -3.13 -15.09 1.78
C SER A 4 -1.91 -14.20 2.01
N GLY A 5 -2.04 -13.06 2.71
CA GLY A 5 -0.90 -12.15 3.00
C GLY A 5 -0.15 -11.61 1.77
N LEU A 6 -0.71 -11.81 0.57
CA LEU A 6 -0.05 -11.55 -0.73
C LEU A 6 0.20 -10.07 -1.02
N ARG A 7 -0.51 -9.19 -0.33
CA ARG A 7 -0.52 -7.73 -0.52
C ARG A 7 -0.15 -6.96 0.74
N THR A 8 0.38 -7.65 1.75
CA THR A 8 0.65 -7.07 3.06
C THR A 8 2.16 -6.97 3.27
N ILE A 9 2.62 -5.78 3.65
CA ILE A 9 3.98 -5.53 4.14
C ILE A 9 3.84 -5.23 5.64
N GLY A 10 4.58 -5.93 6.48
CA GLY A 10 4.64 -5.63 7.89
C GLY A 10 5.60 -4.47 8.14
N VAL A 11 5.18 -3.46 8.89
CA VAL A 11 6.06 -2.38 9.34
C VAL A 11 6.05 -2.37 10.86
N ILE A 12 7.23 -2.52 11.46
CA ILE A 12 7.40 -2.50 12.91
C ILE A 12 8.08 -1.18 13.27
N THR A 13 7.48 -0.44 14.21
CA THR A 13 7.99 0.86 14.66
C THR A 13 8.41 0.78 16.12
N LYS A 14 9.09 1.82 16.62
CA LYS A 14 9.44 1.95 18.05
C LYS A 14 10.31 0.80 18.59
N LEU A 15 11.17 0.25 17.73
CA LEU A 15 12.14 -0.80 18.11
C LEU A 15 13.17 -0.33 19.13
N ASP A 16 13.33 1.00 19.26
CA ASP A 16 14.17 1.69 20.23
C ASP A 16 13.55 1.82 21.62
N LEU A 17 12.24 1.57 21.75
CA LEU A 17 11.50 1.66 23.03
C LEU A 17 11.19 0.27 23.62
N MET A 18 11.81 -0.79 23.10
CA MET A 18 11.63 -2.14 23.64
C MET A 18 12.37 -2.26 24.99
N ASP A 19 11.79 -3.04 25.90
CA ASP A 19 12.39 -3.29 27.21
C ASP A 19 13.72 -4.02 27.05
N GLU A 20 14.66 -3.73 27.95
CA GLU A 20 15.99 -4.33 27.93
C GLU A 20 15.89 -5.86 28.06
N GLY A 21 16.59 -6.57 27.18
CA GLY A 21 16.51 -8.04 27.09
C GLY A 21 15.39 -8.56 26.18
N THR A 22 14.57 -7.69 25.59
CA THR A 22 13.58 -8.06 24.56
C THR A 22 13.97 -7.54 23.19
N ASP A 23 13.60 -8.27 22.15
CA ASP A 23 13.75 -7.83 20.75
C ASP A 23 12.62 -8.37 19.87
N ALA A 24 12.45 -7.77 18.70
CA ALA A 24 11.45 -8.16 17.71
C ALA A 24 12.07 -8.99 16.57
N ARG A 25 13.22 -9.64 16.82
CA ARG A 25 14.01 -10.32 15.78
C ARG A 25 13.20 -11.40 15.07
N ASP A 26 12.47 -12.24 15.81
CA ASP A 26 11.69 -13.32 15.20
C ASP A 26 10.56 -12.81 14.29
N VAL A 27 10.01 -11.63 14.58
CA VAL A 27 9.02 -10.98 13.71
C VAL A 27 9.70 -10.42 12.47
N LEU A 28 10.82 -9.70 12.63
CA LEU A 28 11.58 -9.11 11.53
C LEU A 28 12.23 -10.15 10.60
N GLU A 29 12.60 -11.31 11.14
CA GLU A 29 13.09 -12.48 10.38
C GLU A 29 11.94 -13.29 9.76
N ASN A 30 10.69 -12.84 9.90
CA ASN A 30 9.52 -13.45 9.31
C ASN A 30 9.23 -14.88 9.84
N LYS A 31 9.66 -15.19 11.07
CA LYS A 31 9.53 -16.52 11.69
C LYS A 31 8.24 -16.68 12.49
N LEU A 32 7.80 -15.62 13.18
CA LEU A 32 6.63 -15.69 14.07
C LEU A 32 5.29 -15.72 13.31
N LEU A 33 5.04 -14.71 12.47
CA LEU A 33 3.86 -14.62 11.61
C LEU A 33 4.28 -14.30 10.18
N PRO A 34 4.51 -15.31 9.32
CA PRO A 34 5.11 -15.09 8.01
C PRO A 34 4.22 -14.26 7.07
N LEU A 35 4.78 -13.18 6.52
CA LEU A 35 4.21 -12.39 5.43
C LEU A 35 5.00 -12.62 4.14
N ARG A 36 4.29 -12.70 3.00
CA ARG A 36 4.95 -12.89 1.69
C ARG A 36 5.87 -11.74 1.32
N ARG A 37 5.56 -10.52 1.77
CA ARG A 37 6.40 -9.32 1.52
C ARG A 37 7.30 -8.98 2.72
N GLY A 38 7.33 -9.83 3.74
CA GLY A 38 8.16 -9.68 4.93
C GLY A 38 7.79 -8.49 5.82
N TYR A 39 8.72 -8.21 6.74
CA TYR A 39 8.64 -7.11 7.70
C TYR A 39 9.80 -6.16 7.51
N ILE A 40 9.56 -4.88 7.80
CA ILE A 40 10.56 -3.83 7.80
C ILE A 40 10.44 -3.06 9.11
N GLY A 41 11.54 -3.02 9.86
CA GLY A 41 11.68 -2.23 11.08
C GLY A 41 12.04 -0.79 10.75
N VAL A 42 11.42 0.18 11.43
CA VAL A 42 11.75 1.61 11.34
C VAL A 42 11.85 2.24 12.73
N VAL A 43 12.70 3.25 12.85
CA VAL A 43 12.85 4.03 14.09
C VAL A 43 12.56 5.49 13.76
N ASN A 44 11.52 6.02 14.41
CA ASN A 44 11.02 7.37 14.16
C ASN A 44 11.61 8.36 15.16
N ARG A 45 11.38 9.66 14.90
CA ARG A 45 11.64 10.70 15.89
C ARG A 45 10.76 10.48 17.13
N SER A 46 11.38 10.53 18.29
CA SER A 46 10.66 10.57 19.58
C SER A 46 9.90 11.89 19.74
N GLN A 47 8.99 11.97 20.72
CA GLN A 47 8.29 13.24 21.01
C GLN A 47 9.27 14.37 21.33
N LYS A 48 10.30 14.07 22.15
CA LYS A 48 11.37 15.01 22.47
C LYS A 48 12.14 15.48 21.23
N ASP A 49 12.41 14.58 20.28
CA ASP A 49 13.06 14.94 19.02
C ASP A 49 12.19 15.86 18.16
N ILE A 50 10.86 15.68 18.20
CA ILE A 50 9.91 16.53 17.48
C ILE A 50 9.87 17.93 18.11
N ASP A 51 9.76 18.01 19.43
CA ASP A 51 9.73 19.28 20.17
C ASP A 51 11.05 20.04 19.98
N GLY A 52 12.17 19.32 19.93
CA GLY A 52 13.51 19.84 19.61
C GLY A 52 13.76 20.09 18.11
N LYS A 53 12.75 19.90 17.25
CA LYS A 53 12.82 20.10 15.79
C LYS A 53 13.99 19.38 15.12
N LYS A 54 14.27 18.14 15.55
CA LYS A 54 15.34 17.31 14.98
C LYS A 54 15.16 17.16 13.47
N ASP A 55 16.24 17.47 12.76
CA ASP A 55 16.32 17.38 11.32
C ASP A 55 16.07 15.95 10.82
N ILE A 56 15.44 15.82 9.66
CA ILE A 56 15.10 14.52 9.07
C ILE A 56 16.36 13.74 8.71
N ARG A 57 17.41 14.38 8.20
CA ARG A 57 18.68 13.69 7.86
C ARG A 57 19.34 13.17 9.12
N ALA A 58 19.31 13.95 10.21
CA ALA A 58 19.79 13.51 11.51
C ALA A 58 18.99 12.32 12.06
N ALA A 59 17.67 12.31 11.88
CA ALA A 59 16.82 11.17 12.24
C ALA A 59 17.15 9.90 11.44
N LEU A 60 17.32 10.01 10.12
CA LEU A 60 17.70 8.89 9.26
C LEU A 60 19.10 8.35 9.60
N ALA A 61 20.05 9.23 9.93
CA ALA A 61 21.37 8.81 10.37
C ALA A 61 21.32 8.09 11.73
N ALA A 62 20.49 8.57 12.66
CA ALA A 62 20.27 7.91 13.95
C ALA A 62 19.60 6.54 13.79
N GLU A 63 18.60 6.42 12.91
CA GLU A 63 17.96 5.14 12.56
C GLU A 63 18.99 4.15 12.00
N ARG A 64 19.81 4.58 11.02
CA ARG A 64 20.86 3.73 10.45
C ARG A 64 21.87 3.30 11.51
N LYS A 65 22.29 4.22 12.39
CA LYS A 65 23.18 3.91 13.51
C LYS A 65 22.57 2.88 14.44
N PHE A 66 21.30 3.04 14.83
CA PHE A 66 20.57 2.10 15.69
C PHE A 66 20.64 0.68 15.12
N PHE A 67 20.24 0.49 13.86
CA PHE A 67 20.25 -0.84 13.25
C PHE A 67 21.65 -1.44 13.11
N LEU A 68 22.68 -0.63 12.86
CA LEU A 68 24.07 -1.10 12.77
C LEU A 68 24.69 -1.43 14.14
N SER A 69 24.29 -0.73 15.19
CA SER A 69 24.82 -0.94 16.55
C SER A 69 24.07 -2.00 17.34
N HIS A 70 22.79 -2.25 17.03
CA HIS A 70 21.96 -3.16 17.82
C HIS A 70 22.33 -4.63 17.55
N PRO A 71 22.75 -5.41 18.57
CA PRO A 71 23.22 -6.79 18.39
C PRO A 71 22.20 -7.70 17.67
N ALA A 72 20.91 -7.57 18.01
CA ALA A 72 19.83 -8.37 17.44
C ALA A 72 19.48 -8.03 15.98
N TYR A 73 19.82 -6.82 15.49
CA TYR A 73 19.38 -6.33 14.17
C TYR A 73 20.52 -6.04 13.19
N ARG A 74 21.78 -6.05 13.66
CA ARG A 74 22.96 -5.68 12.86
C ARG A 74 23.09 -6.45 11.56
N HIS A 75 22.82 -7.76 11.57
CA HIS A 75 22.92 -8.61 10.38
C HIS A 75 21.84 -8.35 9.34
N MET A 76 20.77 -7.64 9.70
CA MET A 76 19.66 -7.29 8.80
C MET A 76 19.55 -5.79 8.53
N ALA A 77 20.50 -4.98 9.01
CA ALA A 77 20.45 -3.52 8.94
C ALA A 77 20.24 -2.96 7.52
N ASP A 78 20.69 -3.66 6.48
CA ASP A 78 20.53 -3.25 5.07
C ASP A 78 19.09 -3.44 4.53
N ARG A 79 18.27 -4.24 5.22
CA ARG A 79 16.86 -4.47 4.92
C ARG A 79 15.92 -3.74 5.89
N MET A 80 16.46 -2.84 6.70
CA MET A 80 15.71 -2.09 7.70
C MET A 80 15.79 -0.59 7.45
N GLY A 81 14.95 0.14 8.16
CA GLY A 81 14.89 1.59 8.15
C GLY A 81 13.99 2.18 7.07
N THR A 82 13.70 3.46 7.25
CA THR A 82 12.85 4.27 6.40
C THR A 82 13.31 4.31 4.94
N PRO A 83 14.63 4.43 4.62
CA PRO A 83 15.08 4.40 3.23
C PRO A 83 14.78 3.08 2.53
N HIS A 84 14.94 1.96 3.23
CA HIS A 84 14.62 0.63 2.69
C HIS A 84 13.11 0.49 2.48
N LEU A 85 12.30 0.91 3.46
CA LEU A 85 10.84 0.91 3.36
C LEU A 85 10.36 1.70 2.13
N GLN A 86 10.89 2.90 1.92
CA GLN A 86 10.53 3.73 0.77
C GLN A 86 10.85 3.02 -0.56
N LYS A 87 12.03 2.41 -0.68
CA LYS A 87 12.42 1.64 -1.87
C LYS A 87 11.47 0.47 -2.12
N VAL A 88 11.14 -0.29 -1.08
CA VAL A 88 10.22 -1.43 -1.18
C VAL A 88 8.83 -0.96 -1.59
N LEU A 89 8.26 0.06 -0.94
CA LEU A 89 6.93 0.58 -1.28
C LEU A 89 6.86 1.09 -2.72
N ASN A 90 7.87 1.84 -3.17
CA ASN A 90 7.95 2.30 -4.57
C ASN A 90 7.98 1.13 -5.56
N GLN A 91 8.79 0.11 -5.28
CA GLN A 91 8.85 -1.07 -6.13
C GLN A 91 7.52 -1.82 -6.18
N GLN A 92 6.86 -1.99 -5.03
CA GLN A 92 5.57 -2.69 -4.98
C GLN A 92 4.46 -1.91 -5.67
N LEU A 93 4.39 -0.60 -5.49
CA LEU A 93 3.42 0.24 -6.16
C LEU A 93 3.63 0.20 -7.69
N THR A 94 4.87 0.34 -8.14
CA THR A 94 5.21 0.31 -9.57
C THR A 94 4.83 -1.03 -10.22
N ASN A 95 5.14 -2.14 -9.55
CA ASN A 95 4.77 -3.47 -10.04
C ASN A 95 3.25 -3.65 -10.05
N HIS A 96 2.57 -3.22 -8.99
CA HIS A 96 1.12 -3.33 -8.90
C HIS A 96 0.41 -2.53 -10.00
N ILE A 97 0.86 -1.30 -10.28
CA ILE A 97 0.34 -0.48 -11.37
C ILE A 97 0.56 -1.23 -12.70
N ARG A 98 1.78 -1.71 -12.97
CA ARG A 98 2.09 -2.43 -14.21
C ARG A 98 1.22 -3.67 -14.43
N GLU A 99 0.97 -4.44 -13.38
CA GLU A 99 0.14 -5.66 -13.44
C GLU A 99 -1.36 -5.34 -13.60
N THR A 100 -1.84 -4.25 -13.01
CA THR A 100 -3.27 -3.89 -13.01
C THR A 100 -3.70 -3.02 -14.20
N LEU A 101 -2.76 -2.29 -14.82
CA LEU A 101 -3.07 -1.37 -15.92
C LEU A 101 -3.76 -2.04 -17.13
N PRO A 102 -3.31 -3.23 -17.61
CA PRO A 102 -3.93 -3.86 -18.78
C PRO A 102 -5.39 -4.26 -18.52
N SER A 103 -5.68 -4.86 -17.36
CA SER A 103 -7.04 -5.28 -17.00
C SER A 103 -7.95 -4.08 -16.73
N LEU A 104 -7.42 -3.03 -16.09
CA LEU A 104 -8.12 -1.77 -15.91
C LEU A 104 -8.49 -1.13 -17.26
N ARG A 105 -7.54 -1.08 -18.21
CA ARG A 105 -7.79 -0.56 -19.56
C ARG A 105 -8.90 -1.35 -20.26
N SER A 106 -8.83 -2.68 -20.27
CA SER A 106 -9.85 -3.52 -20.89
C SER A 106 -11.22 -3.31 -20.23
N LYS A 107 -11.26 -3.19 -18.90
CA LYS A 107 -12.49 -2.91 -18.16
C LYS A 107 -13.11 -1.56 -18.54
N LEU A 108 -12.29 -0.52 -18.62
CA LEU A 108 -12.75 0.82 -19.04
C LEU A 108 -13.27 0.80 -20.48
N GLN A 109 -12.60 0.09 -21.40
CA GLN A 109 -13.06 -0.04 -22.78
C GLN A 109 -14.40 -0.77 -22.88
N SER A 110 -14.58 -1.86 -22.13
CA SER A 110 -15.87 -2.57 -22.07
C SER A 110 -16.98 -1.72 -21.47
N GLN A 111 -16.69 -0.95 -20.41
CA GLN A 111 -17.66 -0.03 -19.81
C GLN A 111 -18.05 1.10 -20.75
N LEU A 112 -17.09 1.66 -21.48
CA LEU A 112 -17.34 2.70 -22.49
C LEU A 112 -18.29 2.17 -23.57
N LEU A 113 -18.01 0.98 -24.12
CA LEU A 113 -18.85 0.38 -25.17
C LEU A 113 -20.29 0.12 -24.68
N SER A 114 -20.45 -0.33 -23.43
CA SER A 114 -21.78 -0.52 -22.83
C SER A 114 -22.53 0.80 -22.71
N LEU A 115 -21.87 1.85 -22.22
CA LEU A 115 -22.45 3.18 -22.07
C LEU A 115 -22.78 3.81 -23.44
N GLU A 116 -21.92 3.64 -24.44
CA GLU A 116 -22.18 4.12 -25.81
C GLU A 116 -23.43 3.46 -26.41
N LYS A 117 -23.61 2.15 -26.18
CA LYS A 117 -24.82 1.44 -26.61
C LYS A 117 -26.07 1.98 -25.92
N GLU A 118 -26.02 2.16 -24.59
CA GLU A 118 -27.14 2.74 -23.83
C GLU A 118 -27.46 4.15 -24.34
N VAL A 119 -26.44 5.00 -24.53
CA VAL A 119 -26.59 6.36 -25.06
C VAL A 119 -27.22 6.35 -26.45
N GLU A 120 -26.85 5.42 -27.33
CA GLU A 120 -27.45 5.32 -28.67
C GLU A 120 -28.92 4.88 -28.62
N GLU A 121 -29.29 3.99 -27.70
CA GLU A 121 -30.69 3.65 -27.43
C GLU A 121 -31.49 4.88 -26.93
N TYR A 122 -30.88 5.75 -26.13
CA TYR A 122 -31.48 7.02 -25.69
C TYR A 122 -31.48 8.12 -26.76
N LYS A 123 -30.54 8.17 -27.71
CA LYS A 123 -30.58 9.16 -28.82
C LYS A 123 -31.71 8.88 -29.80
N ASN A 124 -32.05 7.61 -29.98
CA ASN A 124 -33.23 7.19 -30.74
C ASN A 124 -34.53 7.43 -29.96
N PHE A 125 -34.44 7.98 -28.74
CA PHE A 125 -35.59 8.44 -27.97
C PHE A 125 -36.06 9.79 -28.50
N ARG A 126 -37.16 9.78 -29.27
CA ARG A 126 -37.96 10.97 -29.48
C ARG A 126 -38.97 11.09 -28.34
N PRO A 127 -38.97 12.19 -27.55
CA PRO A 127 -39.96 12.39 -26.49
C PRO A 127 -41.42 12.32 -26.98
N ASP A 128 -41.60 12.54 -28.28
CA ASP A 128 -42.88 12.57 -28.96
C ASP A 128 -43.22 11.30 -29.77
N ASP A 129 -42.47 10.20 -29.63
CA ASP A 129 -42.83 8.95 -30.31
C ASP A 129 -44.07 8.29 -29.67
N PRO A 130 -45.23 8.25 -30.37
CA PRO A 130 -46.48 7.74 -29.80
C PRO A 130 -46.45 6.23 -29.55
N THR A 131 -45.51 5.47 -30.13
CA THR A 131 -45.46 4.00 -30.02
C THR A 131 -44.96 3.48 -28.67
N ARG A 132 -44.25 4.30 -27.88
CA ARG A 132 -43.77 3.93 -26.53
C ARG A 132 -44.50 4.62 -25.38
N LYS A 133 -45.23 5.72 -25.60
CA LYS A 133 -46.12 6.30 -24.57
C LYS A 133 -47.13 5.26 -24.07
N THR A 134 -47.67 4.43 -24.96
CA THR A 134 -48.56 3.31 -24.61
C THR A 134 -47.86 2.21 -23.81
N LYS A 135 -46.56 1.96 -24.03
CA LYS A 135 -45.82 0.90 -23.31
C LYS A 135 -45.37 1.32 -21.91
N ALA A 136 -45.13 2.62 -21.69
CA ALA A 136 -44.78 3.18 -20.37
C ALA A 136 -46.01 3.49 -19.50
N LEU A 137 -47.19 3.67 -20.11
CA LEU A 137 -48.48 3.87 -19.42
C LEU A 137 -49.21 2.56 -19.05
N LEU A 138 -48.71 1.41 -19.51
CA LEU A 138 -49.32 0.08 -19.29
C LEU A 138 -48.57 -0.80 -18.26
N GLN A 139 -47.62 -0.23 -17.50
CA GLN A 139 -47.05 -0.86 -16.29
C GLN A 139 -47.48 -0.11 -15.04
#